data_AF-A0A344LHY7-F1
#
_entry.id   AF-A0A344LHY7-F1
#
_cell.length_a   1.000
_cell.length_b   1.000
_cell.length_c   1.000
_cell.angle_alpha   90.00
_cell.angle_beta   90.00
_cell.angle_gamma   90.00
#
_symmetry.space_group_name_H-M   'P 1'
#
loop_
_entity.id
_entity.type
_entity.pdbx_description
1 polymer ?
#
loop_
_entity_poly.entity_id
_entity_poly.type
_entity_poly.pdbx_seq_one_letter_code
_entity_poly.pdbx_strand_id
1 'polypeptide(L)'
;MVATLTAGGTAAQSELPKQSPINVTPGAIQIDLNQPKLNVSYGHSDLELEYVRKDTADPAGCTTRHHEETEEAGVAAGAGHVTVAGVRYELEQFHFHTPSEHRFGGHADPLEMHFVHRSAAGRLLVIGVPLRAGHASTVDTVLAELAPECGERVAIHDVDLNSLLPANRSTLRYDGSLTTAPFSEDVQWFLTAELTVTPATIARFQGLFTDGNARPVQPLNGRTVTAVPQF
;
A
#
# COMPACT_ATOMS: atom_id res chain seq x y z
N MET A 1 -30.00 -56.71 9.35
CA MET A 1 -29.44 -55.35 9.57
C MET A 1 -27.93 -55.47 9.59
N VAL A 2 -27.25 -55.05 8.52
CA VAL A 2 -25.82 -54.72 8.57
C VAL A 2 -25.65 -53.47 7.73
N ALA A 3 -25.22 -52.40 8.38
CA ALA A 3 -25.19 -51.05 7.86
C ALA A 3 -24.00 -50.84 6.91
N THR A 4 -24.28 -50.25 5.77
CA THR A 4 -23.30 -49.68 4.84
C THR A 4 -22.72 -48.40 5.46
N LEU A 5 -21.42 -48.38 5.75
CA LEU A 5 -20.70 -47.14 6.03
C LEU A 5 -20.20 -46.55 4.70
N THR A 6 -20.88 -45.50 4.24
CA THR A 6 -20.34 -44.59 3.23
C THR A 6 -19.53 -43.50 3.93
N ALA A 7 -18.21 -43.56 3.82
CA ALA A 7 -17.34 -42.46 4.21
C ALA A 7 -17.32 -41.39 3.10
N GLY A 8 -18.19 -40.40 3.21
CA GLY A 8 -18.13 -39.18 2.41
C GLY A 8 -17.28 -38.14 3.12
N GLY A 9 -15.97 -38.17 2.93
CA GLY A 9 -15.06 -37.09 3.32
C GLY A 9 -14.68 -36.30 2.08
N THR A 10 -15.31 -35.16 1.83
CA THR A 10 -14.82 -34.18 0.87
C THR A 10 -13.52 -33.61 1.43
N ALA A 11 -12.39 -33.89 0.79
CA ALA A 11 -11.14 -33.22 1.09
C ALA A 11 -11.33 -31.71 0.83
N ALA A 12 -11.25 -30.89 1.87
CA ALA A 12 -11.13 -29.46 1.72
C ALA A 12 -9.81 -29.19 0.96
N GLN A 13 -9.92 -28.76 -0.30
CA GLN A 13 -8.75 -28.26 -1.01
C GLN A 13 -8.30 -26.99 -0.30
N SER A 14 -7.08 -26.98 0.21
CA SER A 14 -6.47 -25.76 0.75
C SER A 14 -6.45 -24.72 -0.37
N GLU A 15 -7.17 -23.62 -0.21
CA GLU A 15 -7.01 -22.47 -1.11
C GLU A 15 -5.56 -21.99 -1.03
N LEU A 16 -5.00 -21.58 -2.17
CA LEU A 16 -3.64 -21.03 -2.20
C LEU A 16 -3.63 -19.63 -1.58
N PRO A 17 -2.57 -19.24 -0.84
CA PRO A 17 -2.48 -17.91 -0.22
C PRO A 17 -2.59 -16.77 -1.23
N LYS A 18 -3.24 -15.68 -0.83
CA LYS A 18 -3.43 -14.45 -1.59
C LYS A 18 -2.56 -13.32 -1.02
N GLN A 19 -1.27 -13.57 -0.92
CA GLN A 19 -0.32 -12.63 -0.30
C GLN A 19 0.09 -11.48 -1.23
N SER A 20 0.53 -10.38 -0.64
CA SER A 20 1.08 -9.16 -1.28
C SER A 20 2.51 -8.88 -0.80
N PRO A 21 3.35 -8.14 -1.54
CA PRO A 21 3.08 -7.55 -2.85
C PRO A 21 3.17 -8.59 -3.97
N ILE A 22 2.85 -8.20 -5.21
CA ILE A 22 2.95 -9.08 -6.38
C ILE A 22 3.81 -8.46 -7.48
N ASN A 23 4.34 -9.32 -8.36
CA ASN A 23 4.85 -8.89 -9.65
C ASN A 23 3.74 -8.88 -10.69
N VAL A 24 3.31 -7.70 -11.12
CA VAL A 24 2.32 -7.51 -12.17
C VAL A 24 2.98 -7.76 -13.52
N THR A 25 2.51 -8.78 -14.23
CA THR A 25 2.99 -9.11 -15.58
C THR A 25 1.87 -8.91 -16.60
N PRO A 26 2.17 -8.55 -17.87
CA PRO A 26 1.14 -8.34 -18.88
C PRO A 26 0.17 -9.52 -19.04
N GLY A 27 0.66 -10.76 -18.92
CA GLY A 27 -0.18 -11.96 -19.03
C GLY A 27 -1.13 -12.19 -17.85
N ALA A 28 -0.90 -11.53 -16.72
CA ALA A 28 -1.80 -11.59 -15.55
C ALA A 28 -2.92 -10.53 -15.61
N ILE A 29 -2.80 -9.53 -16.50
CA ILE A 29 -3.73 -8.42 -16.58
C ILE A 29 -4.95 -8.79 -17.41
N GLN A 30 -6.13 -8.57 -16.85
CA GLN A 30 -7.42 -8.66 -17.53
C GLN A 30 -8.09 -7.30 -17.51
N ILE A 31 -8.50 -6.79 -18.67
CA ILE A 31 -9.23 -5.53 -18.75
C ILE A 31 -10.71 -5.80 -18.48
N ASP A 32 -11.28 -5.06 -17.54
CA ASP A 32 -12.73 -5.08 -17.28
C ASP A 32 -13.26 -3.66 -17.14
N LEU A 33 -13.99 -3.22 -18.18
CA LEU A 33 -14.57 -1.88 -18.26
C LEU A 33 -15.87 -1.74 -17.45
N ASN A 34 -16.44 -2.85 -16.97
CA ASN A 34 -17.69 -2.85 -16.18
C ASN A 34 -17.42 -2.78 -14.68
N GLN A 35 -16.15 -2.82 -14.25
CA GLN A 35 -15.79 -2.69 -12.85
C GLN A 35 -16.22 -1.32 -12.30
N PRO A 36 -16.74 -1.27 -11.05
CA PRO A 36 -17.05 0.00 -10.40
C PRO A 36 -15.83 0.92 -10.35
N LYS A 37 -16.01 2.18 -10.74
CA LYS A 37 -14.95 3.20 -10.66
C LYS A 37 -14.55 3.46 -9.21
N LEU A 38 -13.27 3.75 -9.01
CA LEU A 38 -12.76 4.24 -7.71
C LEU A 38 -13.00 5.74 -7.66
N ASN A 39 -13.96 6.19 -6.85
CA ASN A 39 -14.20 7.61 -6.64
C ASN A 39 -13.37 8.07 -5.45
N VAL A 40 -12.43 8.98 -5.70
CA VAL A 40 -11.57 9.57 -4.67
C VAL A 40 -12.15 10.92 -4.25
N SER A 41 -12.27 11.13 -2.94
CA SER A 41 -12.67 12.41 -2.36
C SER A 41 -11.73 12.72 -1.20
N TYR A 42 -10.64 13.39 -1.56
CA TYR A 42 -9.58 13.84 -0.68
C TYR A 42 -9.63 15.37 -0.58
N GLY A 43 -9.45 15.90 0.61
CA GLY A 43 -9.31 17.32 0.87
C GLY A 43 -7.91 17.69 1.33
N HIS A 44 -7.82 18.80 2.06
CA HIS A 44 -6.60 19.18 2.77
C HIS A 44 -6.59 18.56 4.16
N SER A 45 -5.40 18.24 4.68
CA SER A 45 -5.20 17.74 6.03
C SER A 45 -3.89 18.23 6.62
N ASP A 46 -3.88 18.46 7.92
CA ASP A 46 -2.65 18.36 8.69
C ASP A 46 -2.25 16.87 8.78
N LEU A 47 -0.95 16.61 8.74
CA LEU A 47 -0.36 15.29 8.87
C LEU A 47 0.50 15.22 10.12
N GLU A 48 0.53 14.05 10.74
CA GLU A 48 1.53 13.67 11.74
C GLU A 48 2.40 12.57 11.17
N LEU A 49 3.63 12.89 10.78
CA LEU A 49 4.61 11.92 10.30
C LEU A 49 5.33 11.28 11.51
N GLU A 50 5.36 9.96 11.54
CA GLU A 50 6.06 9.19 12.57
C GLU A 50 6.84 8.01 11.97
N TYR A 51 7.93 7.63 12.63
CA TYR A 51 8.65 6.41 12.31
C TYR A 51 8.01 5.23 13.04
N VAL A 52 7.41 4.31 12.28
CA VAL A 52 6.75 3.11 12.82
C VAL A 52 7.80 2.04 13.07
N ARG A 53 8.05 1.74 14.35
CA ARG A 53 8.98 0.70 14.81
C ARG A 53 8.29 -0.63 15.08
N LYS A 54 8.98 -1.74 14.85
CA LYS A 54 8.50 -3.10 15.20
C LYS A 54 9.15 -3.67 16.45
N ASP A 55 10.18 -3.02 16.94
CA ASP A 55 11.01 -3.44 18.07
C ASP A 55 10.85 -2.54 19.30
N THR A 56 9.68 -1.91 19.48
CA THR A 56 9.43 -0.95 20.58
C THR A 56 9.73 -1.48 22.00
N ALA A 57 9.86 -2.79 22.17
CA ALA A 57 10.25 -3.45 23.41
C ALA A 57 11.77 -3.70 23.56
N ASP A 58 12.58 -3.46 22.53
CA ASP A 58 14.04 -3.60 22.54
C ASP A 58 14.70 -2.36 23.17
N PRO A 59 15.48 -2.51 24.27
CA PRO A 59 16.22 -1.40 24.88
C PRO A 59 17.25 -0.73 23.96
N ALA A 60 17.65 -1.37 22.85
CA ALA A 60 18.51 -0.84 21.80
C ALA A 60 17.75 -0.40 20.53
N GLY A 61 16.41 -0.40 20.56
CA GLY A 61 15.49 -0.25 19.41
C GLY A 61 15.40 1.14 18.79
N CYS A 62 16.53 1.83 18.74
CA CYS A 62 16.76 3.08 17.98
C CYS A 62 17.98 2.96 17.06
N THR A 63 18.55 1.75 16.97
CA THR A 63 19.78 1.44 16.23
C THR A 63 19.61 0.24 15.32
N THR A 64 18.54 -0.54 15.49
CA THR A 64 18.25 -1.73 14.70
C THR A 64 17.01 -1.46 13.86
N ARG A 65 17.20 -1.20 12.58
CA ARG A 65 16.08 -0.97 11.65
C ARG A 65 15.54 -2.30 11.15
N HIS A 66 14.25 -2.53 11.31
CA HIS A 66 13.58 -3.69 10.74
C HIS A 66 13.02 -3.38 9.34
N HIS A 67 13.02 -4.39 8.48
CA HIS A 67 12.52 -4.28 7.10
C HIS A 67 10.98 -4.08 7.00
N GLU A 68 10.26 -4.12 8.12
CA GLU A 68 8.80 -3.86 8.19
C GLU A 68 8.49 -2.49 8.84
N GLU A 69 9.51 -1.65 9.02
CA GLU A 69 9.39 -0.30 9.57
C GLU A 69 9.27 0.72 8.44
N THR A 70 8.69 1.87 8.73
CA THR A 70 8.39 2.88 7.71
C THR A 70 8.19 4.26 8.33
N GLU A 71 8.22 5.27 7.48
CA GLU A 71 7.65 6.59 7.77
C GLU A 71 6.16 6.55 7.43
N GLU A 72 5.31 6.79 8.43
CA GLU A 72 3.85 6.79 8.29
C GLU A 72 3.31 8.19 8.58
N ALA A 73 2.50 8.71 7.66
CA ALA A 73 1.76 9.95 7.84
C ALA A 73 0.33 9.63 8.29
N GLY A 74 0.04 9.92 9.55
CA GLY A 74 -1.32 9.90 10.09
C GLY A 74 -2.15 11.04 9.49
N VAL A 75 -3.40 10.75 9.12
CA VAL A 75 -4.31 11.70 8.49
C VAL A 75 -5.46 12.04 9.45
N ALA A 76 -5.90 13.31 9.46
CA ALA A 76 -7.02 13.72 10.29
C ALA A 76 -8.32 13.01 9.87
N ALA A 77 -9.11 12.58 10.87
CA ALA A 77 -10.35 11.86 10.62
C ALA A 77 -11.30 12.64 9.69
N GLY A 78 -11.73 11.99 8.61
CA GLY A 78 -12.64 12.57 7.61
C GLY A 78 -11.98 13.45 6.57
N ALA A 79 -10.65 13.63 6.59
CA ALA A 79 -9.94 14.44 5.59
C ALA A 79 -9.91 13.82 4.18
N GLY A 80 -10.09 12.50 4.08
CA GLY A 80 -10.13 11.80 2.80
C GLY A 80 -10.85 10.47 2.88
N HIS A 81 -11.48 10.09 1.78
CA HIS A 81 -12.06 8.77 1.61
C HIS A 81 -12.10 8.36 0.14
N VAL A 82 -12.31 7.07 -0.08
CA VAL A 82 -12.67 6.54 -1.39
C VAL A 82 -14.00 5.80 -1.34
N THR A 83 -14.69 5.78 -2.47
CA THR A 83 -15.91 4.99 -2.65
C THR A 83 -15.78 4.10 -3.88
N VAL A 84 -15.99 2.80 -3.70
CA VAL A 84 -16.02 1.80 -4.77
C VAL A 84 -17.18 0.84 -4.55
N ALA A 85 -17.94 0.54 -5.62
CA ALA A 85 -19.14 -0.31 -5.55
C ALA A 85 -20.16 0.12 -4.48
N GLY A 86 -20.29 1.43 -4.23
CA GLY A 86 -21.18 1.98 -3.20
C GLY A 86 -20.68 1.83 -1.76
N VAL A 87 -19.48 1.28 -1.55
CA VAL A 87 -18.84 1.13 -0.23
C VAL A 87 -17.83 2.24 -0.04
N ARG A 88 -17.96 2.95 1.07
CA ARG A 88 -17.02 3.98 1.50
C ARG A 88 -15.90 3.39 2.38
N TYR A 89 -14.68 3.84 2.14
CA TYR A 89 -13.49 3.54 2.94
C TYR A 89 -12.82 4.86 3.33
N GLU A 90 -12.73 5.14 4.63
CA GLU A 90 -12.04 6.32 5.15
C GLU A 90 -10.53 6.12 5.03
N LEU A 91 -9.80 7.18 4.65
CA LEU A 91 -8.34 7.19 4.70
C LEU A 91 -7.89 7.28 6.16
N GLU A 92 -7.02 6.36 6.59
CA GLU A 92 -6.46 6.35 7.95
C GLU A 92 -5.04 6.92 7.98
N GLN A 93 -4.19 6.46 7.06
CA GLN A 93 -2.79 6.86 6.96
C GLN A 93 -2.26 6.62 5.54
N PHE A 94 -1.06 7.12 5.27
CA PHE A 94 -0.23 6.60 4.20
C PHE A 94 1.23 6.45 4.62
N HIS A 95 1.96 5.53 4.00
CA HIS A 95 3.35 5.22 4.36
C HIS A 95 4.18 4.85 3.13
N PHE A 96 5.48 4.66 3.33
CA PHE A 96 6.46 4.60 2.24
C PHE A 96 7.36 3.36 2.30
N HIS A 97 7.65 2.80 1.13
CA HIS A 97 8.59 1.70 0.96
C HIS A 97 9.72 2.06 0.00
N THR A 98 10.92 1.53 0.25
CA THR A 98 12.05 1.54 -0.66
C THR A 98 12.73 0.16 -0.72
N PRO A 99 12.98 -0.40 -1.92
CA PRO A 99 12.38 0.01 -3.20
C PRO A 99 10.84 -0.15 -3.18
N SER A 100 10.17 0.02 -4.32
CA SER A 100 8.76 -0.35 -4.42
C SER A 100 8.54 -1.83 -4.06
N GLU A 101 7.46 -2.11 -3.36
CA GLU A 101 7.04 -3.46 -3.00
C GLU A 101 6.47 -4.18 -4.22
N HIS A 102 5.55 -3.52 -4.92
CA HIS A 102 5.02 -4.01 -6.19
C HIS A 102 6.08 -3.89 -7.27
N ARG A 103 6.03 -4.85 -8.20
CA ARG A 103 6.86 -4.85 -9.40
C ARG A 103 6.01 -4.87 -10.64
N PHE A 104 6.50 -4.25 -11.70
CA PHE A 104 5.87 -4.26 -13.02
C PHE A 104 6.84 -4.88 -14.01
N GLY A 105 6.52 -6.07 -14.52
CA GLY A 105 7.42 -6.82 -15.40
C GLY A 105 8.76 -7.16 -14.74
N GLY A 106 8.79 -7.34 -13.42
CA GLY A 106 10.00 -7.59 -12.63
C GLY A 106 10.75 -6.35 -12.17
N HIS A 107 10.41 -5.17 -12.69
CA HIS A 107 11.05 -3.92 -12.33
C HIS A 107 10.44 -3.33 -11.06
N ALA A 108 11.29 -2.87 -10.14
CA ALA A 108 10.90 -2.07 -8.99
C ALA A 108 11.22 -0.60 -9.24
N ASP A 109 10.39 0.26 -8.68
CA ASP A 109 10.58 1.71 -8.64
C ASP A 109 11.38 2.12 -7.40
N PRO A 110 11.99 3.32 -7.38
CA PRO A 110 12.81 3.76 -6.25
C PRO A 110 12.06 3.77 -4.92
N LEU A 111 10.81 4.23 -4.90
CA LEU A 111 9.93 4.19 -3.74
C LEU A 111 8.50 3.79 -4.15
N GLU A 112 7.68 3.42 -3.16
CA GLU A 112 6.24 3.26 -3.31
C GLU A 112 5.52 3.82 -2.09
N MET A 113 4.39 4.50 -2.32
CA MET A 113 3.53 5.05 -1.26
C MET A 113 2.22 4.27 -1.19
N HIS A 114 1.79 3.90 0.01
CA HIS A 114 0.57 3.14 0.28
C HIS A 114 -0.43 3.96 1.07
N PHE A 115 -1.62 4.22 0.51
CA PHE A 115 -2.73 4.82 1.25
C PHE A 115 -3.62 3.73 1.82
N VAL A 116 -3.72 3.66 3.15
CA VAL A 116 -4.53 2.65 3.84
C VAL A 116 -5.90 3.20 4.17
N HIS A 117 -6.93 2.49 3.70
CA HIS A 117 -8.32 2.86 3.96
C HIS A 117 -9.09 1.74 4.64
N ARG A 118 -10.09 2.13 5.42
CA ARG A 118 -10.98 1.20 6.11
C ARG A 118 -12.45 1.54 5.93
N SER A 119 -13.25 0.53 5.62
CA SER A 119 -14.70 0.66 5.61
C SER A 119 -15.30 0.55 7.03
N ALA A 120 -16.55 0.98 7.21
CA ALA A 120 -17.27 0.80 8.48
C ALA A 120 -17.38 -0.68 8.93
N ALA A 121 -17.24 -1.64 8.00
CA ALA A 121 -17.23 -3.07 8.28
C ALA A 121 -15.81 -3.62 8.58
N GLY A 122 -14.80 -2.77 8.70
CA GLY A 122 -13.42 -3.15 8.99
C GLY A 122 -12.61 -3.63 7.78
N ARG A 123 -13.22 -3.76 6.59
CA ARG A 123 -12.51 -4.17 5.35
C ARG A 123 -11.48 -3.12 4.93
N LEU A 124 -10.34 -3.60 4.45
CA LEU A 124 -9.22 -2.79 4.02
C LEU A 124 -9.17 -2.60 2.50
N LEU A 125 -8.82 -1.39 2.09
CA LEU A 125 -8.48 -1.05 0.71
C LEU A 125 -7.17 -0.24 0.74
N VAL A 126 -6.18 -0.67 -0.05
CA VAL A 126 -4.90 0.03 -0.15
C VAL A 126 -4.68 0.54 -1.57
N ILE A 127 -4.32 1.81 -1.70
CA ILE A 127 -3.88 2.39 -2.98
C ILE A 127 -2.36 2.43 -2.99
N GLY A 128 -1.73 1.75 -3.94
CA GLY A 128 -0.28 1.76 -4.16
C GLY A 128 0.12 2.72 -5.27
N VAL A 129 1.00 3.66 -4.96
CA VAL A 129 1.51 4.68 -5.88
C VAL A 129 3.02 4.55 -6.02
N PRO A 130 3.54 4.09 -7.17
CA PRO A 130 4.97 4.09 -7.42
C PRO A 130 5.52 5.52 -7.49
N LEU A 131 6.73 5.75 -6.96
CA LEU A 131 7.38 7.06 -7.00
C LEU A 131 8.70 6.97 -7.75
N ARG A 132 8.87 7.80 -8.77
CA ARG A 132 10.05 7.84 -9.64
C ARG A 132 10.79 9.16 -9.54
N ALA A 133 12.08 9.12 -9.88
CA ALA A 133 12.88 10.33 -10.01
C ALA A 133 12.29 11.24 -11.10
N GLY A 134 12.08 12.51 -10.78
CA GLY A 134 11.56 13.51 -11.70
C GLY A 134 11.43 14.89 -11.05
N HIS A 135 10.38 15.62 -11.41
CA HIS A 135 10.08 16.92 -10.84
C HIS A 135 9.59 16.79 -9.39
N ALA A 136 9.74 17.88 -8.64
CA ALA A 136 9.21 17.95 -7.28
C ALA A 136 7.68 17.84 -7.28
N SER A 137 7.15 17.19 -6.26
CA SER A 137 5.71 17.09 -5.98
C SER A 137 5.44 17.30 -4.49
N THR A 138 4.17 17.25 -4.09
CA THR A 138 3.76 17.34 -2.68
C THR A 138 4.40 16.23 -1.83
N VAL A 139 4.75 15.09 -2.42
CA VAL A 139 5.47 14.02 -1.72
C VAL A 139 6.85 14.50 -1.24
N ASP A 140 7.53 15.37 -1.99
CA ASP A 140 8.79 15.97 -1.54
C ASP A 140 8.62 16.85 -0.29
N THR A 141 7.47 17.53 -0.16
CA THR A 141 7.11 18.30 1.04
C THR A 141 6.87 17.38 2.23
N VAL A 142 6.12 16.30 2.03
CA VAL A 142 5.84 15.32 3.10
C VAL A 142 7.13 14.67 3.60
N LEU A 143 8.03 14.32 2.69
CA LEU A 143 9.29 13.66 3.02
C LEU A 143 10.44 14.66 3.25
N ALA A 144 10.18 15.97 3.34
CA ALA A 144 11.23 16.98 3.51
C ALA A 144 11.97 16.82 4.84
N GLU A 145 11.20 16.52 5.89
CA GLU A 145 11.66 16.28 7.25
C GLU A 145 11.09 14.93 7.71
N LEU A 146 11.96 13.91 7.76
CA LEU A 146 11.60 12.55 8.17
C LEU A 146 11.55 12.46 9.69
N ALA A 147 10.64 11.65 10.22
CA ALA A 147 10.54 11.47 11.65
C ALA A 147 11.75 10.68 12.18
N PRO A 148 12.39 11.11 13.28
CA PRO A 148 13.42 10.31 13.92
C PRO A 148 12.84 9.00 14.46
N GLU A 149 13.57 7.89 14.26
CA GLU A 149 13.19 6.53 14.72
C GLU A 149 12.75 6.48 16.19
N CYS A 150 13.43 7.25 17.05
CA CYS A 150 13.11 7.39 18.46
C CYS A 150 12.99 8.86 18.87
N GLY A 151 12.19 9.63 18.16
CA GLY A 151 11.88 10.98 18.57
C GLY A 151 10.43 11.35 18.34
N GLU A 152 10.19 12.65 18.42
CA GLU A 152 8.86 13.22 18.29
C GLU A 152 8.37 13.14 16.85
N ARG A 153 7.04 13.13 16.71
CA ARG A 153 6.36 13.22 15.42
C ARG A 153 6.66 14.56 14.75
N VAL A 154 6.66 14.56 13.42
CA VAL A 154 6.82 15.76 12.60
C VAL A 154 5.45 16.19 12.09
N ALA A 155 5.03 17.40 12.45
CA ALA A 155 3.77 17.96 11.96
C ALA A 155 3.96 18.64 10.60
N ILE A 156 3.07 18.34 9.66
CA ILE A 156 3.05 18.93 8.33
C ILE A 156 1.66 19.49 8.07
N HIS A 157 1.57 20.80 7.89
CA HIS A 157 0.28 21.48 7.84
C HIS A 157 -0.26 21.63 6.42
N ASP A 158 -1.58 21.61 6.31
CA ASP A 158 -2.32 22.01 5.09
C ASP A 158 -1.88 21.29 3.81
N VAL A 159 -1.72 19.96 3.87
CA VAL A 159 -1.35 19.14 2.72
C VAL A 159 -2.58 18.82 1.87
N ASP A 160 -2.55 19.19 0.58
CA ASP A 160 -3.53 18.72 -0.41
C ASP A 160 -3.33 17.22 -0.66
N LEU A 161 -4.13 16.38 -0.01
CA LEU A 161 -4.03 14.93 -0.13
C LEU A 161 -4.30 14.45 -1.57
N ASN A 162 -5.14 15.17 -2.34
CA ASN A 162 -5.48 14.76 -3.70
C ASN A 162 -4.30 14.92 -4.68
N SER A 163 -3.36 15.81 -4.36
CA SER A 163 -2.11 16.00 -5.09
C SER A 163 -1.09 14.87 -4.89
N LEU A 164 -1.29 14.03 -3.87
CA LEU A 164 -0.49 12.82 -3.61
C LEU A 164 -0.94 11.62 -4.46
N LEU A 165 -1.89 11.82 -5.40
CA LEU A 165 -2.34 10.80 -6.34
C LEU A 165 -2.15 11.27 -7.80
N PRO A 166 -1.80 10.38 -8.73
CA PRO A 166 -1.57 10.71 -10.15
C PRO A 166 -2.86 11.09 -10.87
N ALA A 167 -2.90 12.20 -11.62
CA ALA A 167 -4.11 12.73 -12.26
C ALA A 167 -4.95 11.67 -13.01
N ASN A 168 -4.29 10.71 -13.67
CA ASN A 168 -4.94 9.51 -14.20
C ASN A 168 -5.34 8.55 -13.06
N ARG A 169 -6.65 8.39 -12.84
CA ARG A 169 -7.21 7.51 -11.80
C ARG A 169 -7.48 6.08 -12.27
N SER A 170 -6.91 5.68 -13.40
CA SER A 170 -6.92 4.28 -13.85
C SER A 170 -6.15 3.41 -12.86
N THR A 171 -6.64 2.18 -12.65
CA THR A 171 -6.09 1.29 -11.61
C THR A 171 -5.90 -0.12 -12.12
N LEU A 172 -4.88 -0.81 -11.61
CA LEU A 172 -4.79 -2.26 -11.61
C LEU A 172 -5.23 -2.77 -10.24
N ARG A 173 -6.09 -3.79 -10.19
CA ARG A 173 -6.73 -4.22 -8.95
C ARG A 173 -6.57 -5.72 -8.71
N TYR A 174 -6.38 -6.10 -7.45
CA TYR A 174 -6.34 -7.50 -7.05
C TYR A 174 -6.63 -7.66 -5.55
N ASP A 175 -7.07 -8.85 -5.14
CA ASP A 175 -7.22 -9.20 -3.73
C ASP A 175 -5.90 -9.77 -3.18
N GLY A 176 -5.46 -9.20 -2.07
CA GLY A 176 -4.13 -9.40 -1.51
C GLY A 176 -4.12 -9.44 0.02
N SER A 177 -2.97 -9.06 0.58
CA SER A 177 -2.73 -9.00 2.02
C SER A 177 -2.11 -7.68 2.43
N LEU A 178 -1.98 -7.49 3.75
CA LEU A 178 -0.97 -6.59 4.31
C LEU A 178 0.43 -7.07 3.91
N THR A 179 1.35 -6.13 3.75
CA THR A 179 2.75 -6.38 3.37
C THR A 179 3.70 -6.36 4.56
N THR A 180 3.20 -6.06 5.76
CA THR A 180 3.87 -6.20 7.04
C THR A 180 3.10 -7.15 7.96
N ALA A 181 3.74 -7.66 9.01
CA ALA A 181 3.09 -8.56 9.95
C ALA A 181 1.79 -7.94 10.52
N PRO A 182 0.70 -8.72 10.64
CA PRO A 182 0.62 -10.18 10.52
C PRO A 182 0.36 -10.74 9.10
N PHE A 183 0.56 -9.95 8.05
CA PHE A 183 0.33 -10.34 6.64
C PHE A 183 -1.10 -10.86 6.37
N SER A 184 -2.07 -10.34 7.12
CA SER A 184 -3.48 -10.72 6.96
C SER A 184 -3.97 -10.47 5.54
N GLU A 185 -4.69 -11.45 4.98
CA GLU A 185 -5.32 -11.37 3.67
C GLU A 185 -6.59 -10.48 3.71
N ASP A 186 -7.41 -10.54 2.66
CA ASP A 186 -8.64 -9.76 2.49
C ASP A 186 -8.42 -8.24 2.38
N VAL A 187 -7.27 -7.84 1.80
CA VAL A 187 -6.97 -6.45 1.43
C VAL A 187 -7.22 -6.25 -0.05
N GLN A 188 -8.03 -5.24 -0.40
CA GLN A 188 -8.23 -4.86 -1.80
C GLN A 188 -7.13 -3.89 -2.23
N TRP A 189 -6.30 -4.29 -3.19
CA TRP A 189 -5.23 -3.45 -3.72
C TRP A 189 -5.65 -2.71 -4.99
N PHE A 190 -5.30 -1.43 -5.06
CA PHE A 190 -5.52 -0.54 -6.20
C PHE A 190 -4.18 0.12 -6.56
N LEU A 191 -3.50 -0.42 -7.56
CA LEU A 191 -2.22 0.12 -8.03
C LEU A 191 -2.46 1.18 -9.11
N THR A 192 -1.83 2.35 -8.96
CA THR A 192 -2.01 3.49 -9.87
C THR A 192 -0.79 3.67 -10.78
N ALA A 193 -0.87 4.66 -11.67
CA ALA A 193 0.31 5.21 -12.34
C ALA A 193 1.31 5.82 -11.34
N GLU A 194 2.54 6.06 -11.77
CA GLU A 194 3.55 6.69 -10.93
C GLU A 194 3.28 8.18 -10.66
N LEU A 195 3.85 8.67 -9.56
CA LEU A 195 4.17 10.08 -9.35
C LEU A 195 5.68 10.30 -9.45
N THR A 196 6.07 11.57 -9.64
CA THR A 196 7.47 11.98 -9.61
C THR A 196 7.84 12.65 -8.29
N VAL A 197 9.07 12.42 -7.86
CA VAL A 197 9.73 13.08 -6.72
C VAL A 197 11.15 13.43 -7.10
N THR A 198 11.78 14.37 -6.39
CA THR A 198 13.17 14.73 -6.69
C THR A 198 14.13 13.57 -6.36
N PRO A 199 15.25 13.44 -7.10
CA PRO A 199 16.32 12.50 -6.74
C PRO A 199 16.85 12.68 -5.31
N ALA A 200 16.83 13.92 -4.79
CA ALA A 200 17.25 14.22 -3.42
C ALA A 200 16.31 13.60 -2.38
N THR A 201 14.99 13.63 -2.62
CA THR A 201 14.00 12.97 -1.76
C THR A 201 14.17 11.46 -1.77
N ILE A 202 14.40 10.86 -2.94
CA ILE A 202 14.71 9.42 -3.05
C ILE A 202 15.96 9.06 -2.24
N ALA A 203 17.06 9.79 -2.44
CA ALA A 203 18.32 9.52 -1.76
C ALA A 203 18.19 9.69 -0.24
N ARG A 204 17.45 10.69 0.23
CA ARG A 204 17.18 10.91 1.66
C ARG A 204 16.43 9.73 2.26
N PHE A 205 15.34 9.28 1.64
CA PHE A 205 14.55 8.16 2.14
C PHE A 205 15.32 6.83 2.09
N GLN A 206 16.06 6.56 1.00
CA GLN A 206 16.93 5.39 0.89
C GLN A 206 18.08 5.38 1.91
N GLY A 207 18.57 6.55 2.29
CA GLY A 207 19.56 6.67 3.37
C GLY A 207 19.02 6.27 4.74
N LEU A 208 17.71 6.35 4.94
CA LEU A 208 17.05 5.90 6.17
C LEU A 208 16.86 4.37 6.20
N PHE A 209 16.58 3.77 5.05
CA PHE A 209 16.37 2.33 4.88
C PHE A 209 17.41 1.74 3.93
N THR A 210 18.67 1.65 4.36
CA THR A 210 19.80 1.25 3.49
C THR A 210 19.67 -0.17 2.92
N ASP A 211 19.06 -1.08 3.68
CA ASP A 211 18.75 -2.45 3.23
C ASP A 211 17.37 -2.56 2.57
N GLY A 212 16.63 -1.45 2.53
CA GLY A 212 15.23 -1.37 2.14
C GLY A 212 14.26 -1.86 3.22
N ASN A 213 12.99 -1.50 3.05
CA ASN A 213 11.86 -1.93 3.88
C ASN A 213 10.73 -2.54 3.04
N ALA A 214 11.08 -3.10 1.89
CA ALA A 214 10.14 -3.71 0.96
C ALA A 214 10.10 -5.23 1.15
N ARG A 215 8.91 -5.79 1.34
CA ARG A 215 8.68 -7.24 1.32
C ARG A 215 8.94 -7.79 -0.09
N PRO A 216 9.57 -8.98 -0.22
CA PRO A 216 9.69 -9.66 -1.50
C PRO A 216 8.32 -9.97 -2.13
N VAL A 217 8.24 -9.93 -3.46
CA VAL A 217 7.02 -10.30 -4.20
C VAL A 217 6.57 -11.73 -3.90
N GLN A 218 5.26 -11.89 -3.79
CA GLN A 218 4.60 -13.14 -3.46
C GLN A 218 3.99 -13.77 -4.73
N PRO A 219 3.84 -15.10 -4.79
CA PRO A 219 3.23 -15.77 -5.92
C PRO A 219 1.79 -15.29 -6.18
N LEU A 220 1.45 -15.12 -7.46
CA LEU A 220 0.10 -14.71 -7.84
C LEU A 220 -0.95 -15.81 -7.58
N ASN A 221 -0.53 -17.09 -7.54
CA ASN A 221 -1.37 -18.23 -7.14
C ASN A 221 -2.70 -18.33 -7.90
N GLY A 222 -2.66 -18.06 -9.21
CA GLY A 222 -3.85 -18.15 -10.07
C GLY A 222 -4.81 -16.96 -9.98
N ARG A 223 -4.54 -15.96 -9.12
CA ARG A 223 -5.24 -14.68 -9.15
C ARG A 223 -5.01 -13.96 -10.48
N THR A 224 -5.93 -13.11 -10.86
CA THR A 224 -5.77 -12.17 -11.99
C THR A 224 -5.63 -10.74 -11.44
N VAL A 225 -5.06 -9.87 -12.26
CA VAL A 225 -5.00 -8.43 -11.97
C VAL A 225 -5.96 -7.73 -12.92
N THR A 226 -6.94 -7.02 -12.39
CA THR A 226 -7.96 -6.36 -13.20
C THR A 226 -7.57 -4.92 -13.52
N ALA A 227 -7.41 -4.60 -14.80
CA ALA A 227 -7.24 -3.23 -15.26
C ALA A 227 -8.60 -2.54 -15.39
N VAL A 228 -8.76 -1.42 -14.68
CA VAL A 228 -9.96 -0.58 -14.69
C VAL A 228 -9.57 0.84 -15.12
N PRO A 229 -9.70 1.17 -16.41
CA PRO A 229 -9.41 2.50 -16.92
C PRO A 229 -10.38 3.56 -16.40
N GLN A 230 -9.85 4.73 -16.06
CA GLN A 230 -10.61 5.92 -15.70
C GLN A 230 -9.99 7.12 -16.41
N PHE A 231 -10.42 7.33 -17.66
CA PHE A 231 -10.10 8.50 -18.48
C PHE A 231 -11.01 9.68 -18.12
#